data_AF-A0A2H9NZW0-F1
#
_entry.id   AF-A0A2H9NZW0-F1
#
_cell.length_a   1.000
_cell.length_b   1.000
_cell.length_c   1.000
_cell.angle_alpha   90.00
_cell.angle_beta   90.00
_cell.angle_gamma   90.00
#
_symmetry.space_group_name_H-M   'P 1'
#
loop_
_entity.id
_entity.type
_entity.pdbx_description
1 polymer ?
#
loop_
_entity_poly.entity_id
_entity_poly.type
_entity_poly.pdbx_seq_one_letter_code
_entity_poly.pdbx_strand_id
1 'polypeptide(L)'
;MSNWDLMMPGMGLTAIGVAGVTISYSGVAHTFIDGMHALTGLTMFIGLIFLSAGILDGGVSTSNRAKATTLVIISIVLSFATFGLTMNSSNYTITLAGLLMAIAFPSIIISYLIMKMPQYAKPVGTIVGLAAATGIIMWFAFGLVSPDTYMINEPVIEEPKEEAVTSGPIFPITILEKSDIQGNPDYDPDVAHVPKGHVVEWTNADATVHTVTSSADFGDTFNSNMINAGEKFSLDTSKLDSGEYEYMCIVHPWMIATLIIEEPKEDVKVVIPQGAGIMSDGQIYYDPQVIQIQSGTTVVWENADSAIHTVTSGSPKTGADGKFDSEMISAGGSFKHSFNAPGKIDYFCMLHPWMVGTVDVQ
;
A
#
# COMPACT_ATOMS: atom_id res chain seq x y z
N MET A 1 -5.33 21.12 51.99
CA MET A 1 -5.39 19.68 51.67
C MET A 1 -4.39 19.50 50.54
N SER A 2 -3.42 18.59 50.64
CA SER A 2 -2.57 18.33 49.46
C SER A 2 -3.45 17.69 48.39
N ASN A 3 -3.41 18.17 47.15
CA ASN A 3 -4.20 17.69 46.01
C ASN A 3 -3.90 16.25 45.54
N TRP A 4 -3.54 15.37 46.46
CA TRP A 4 -3.43 13.94 46.24
C TRP A 4 -4.67 13.32 45.62
N ASP A 5 -5.85 13.87 45.95
CA ASP A 5 -7.12 13.39 45.41
C ASP A 5 -7.26 13.65 43.91
N LEU A 6 -6.51 14.60 43.35
CA LEU A 6 -6.41 14.85 41.90
C LEU A 6 -5.18 14.18 41.29
N MET A 7 -4.04 14.22 42.00
CA MET A 7 -2.79 13.65 41.49
C MET A 7 -2.83 12.13 41.36
N MET A 8 -3.44 11.40 42.30
CA MET A 8 -3.49 9.93 42.23
C MET A 8 -4.30 9.40 41.06
N PRO A 9 -5.57 9.82 40.88
CA PRO A 9 -6.32 9.44 39.70
C PRO A 9 -5.62 9.92 38.43
N GLY A 10 -5.07 11.14 38.42
CA GLY A 10 -4.34 11.68 37.27
C GLY A 10 -3.16 10.82 36.83
N MET A 11 -2.26 10.48 37.76
CA MET A 11 -1.11 9.63 37.46
C MET A 11 -1.53 8.22 37.05
N GLY A 12 -2.54 7.63 37.71
CA GLY A 12 -3.04 6.30 37.39
C GLY A 12 -3.68 6.21 36.01
N LEU A 13 -4.57 7.15 35.68
CA LEU A 13 -5.22 7.23 34.36
C LEU A 13 -4.20 7.50 33.25
N THR A 14 -3.20 8.36 33.51
CA THR A 14 -2.11 8.60 32.54
C THR A 14 -1.36 7.31 32.26
N ALA A 15 -0.99 6.54 33.28
CA ALA A 15 -0.25 5.30 33.11
C ALA A 15 -1.05 4.21 32.37
N ILE A 16 -2.33 4.06 32.71
CA ILE A 16 -3.24 3.12 32.03
C ILE A 16 -3.45 3.54 30.57
N GLY A 17 -3.64 4.85 30.33
CA GLY A 17 -3.77 5.39 28.98
C GLY A 17 -2.52 5.15 28.13
N VAL A 18 -1.33 5.42 28.66
CA VAL A 18 -0.05 5.14 27.97
C VAL A 18 0.11 3.66 27.66
N ALA A 19 -0.21 2.77 28.61
CA ALA A 19 -0.18 1.33 28.39
C ALA A 19 -1.12 0.91 27.25
N GLY A 20 -2.35 1.40 27.28
CA GLY A 20 -3.36 1.13 26.25
C GLY A 20 -2.95 1.61 24.87
N VAL A 21 -2.48 2.87 24.76
CA VAL A 21 -1.96 3.45 23.51
C VAL A 21 -0.79 2.61 22.98
N THR A 22 0.15 2.24 23.84
CA THR A 22 1.33 1.44 23.44
C THR A 22 0.92 0.08 22.86
N ILE A 23 0.04 -0.65 23.55
CA ILE A 23 -0.45 -1.97 23.10
C ILE A 23 -1.22 -1.85 21.77
N SER A 24 -1.99 -0.77 21.64
CA SER A 24 -2.75 -0.45 20.44
C SER A 24 -1.85 -0.26 19.22
N TYR A 25 -0.84 0.59 19.34
CA TYR A 25 0.10 0.87 18.25
C TYR A 25 1.11 -0.26 18.00
N SER A 26 1.27 -1.22 18.92
CA SER A 26 2.16 -2.37 18.71
C SER A 26 1.52 -3.51 17.91
N GLY A 27 0.27 -3.37 17.43
CA GLY A 27 -0.39 -4.38 16.59
C GLY A 27 -0.73 -5.71 17.28
N VAL A 28 -0.58 -5.80 18.61
CA VAL A 28 -0.72 -7.08 19.34
C VAL A 28 -2.20 -7.53 19.46
N ALA A 29 -3.17 -6.64 19.19
CA ALA A 29 -4.60 -6.93 19.29
C ALA A 29 -5.42 -6.31 18.14
N HIS A 30 -5.25 -6.85 16.91
CA HIS A 30 -5.91 -6.36 15.68
C HIS A 30 -7.44 -6.25 15.73
N THR A 31 -8.14 -7.03 16.58
CA THR A 31 -9.61 -7.02 16.65
C THR A 31 -10.21 -5.92 17.55
N PHE A 32 -9.37 -5.13 18.23
CA PHE A 32 -9.79 -4.12 19.20
C PHE A 32 -9.35 -2.69 18.81
N ILE A 33 -8.64 -2.53 17.68
CA ILE A 33 -7.88 -1.34 17.27
C ILE A 33 -8.76 -0.08 17.12
N ASP A 34 -9.87 -0.13 16.39
CA ASP A 34 -10.56 1.12 16.00
C ASP A 34 -11.22 1.88 17.17
N GLY A 35 -11.62 1.16 18.23
CA GLY A 35 -12.24 1.76 19.42
C GLY A 35 -11.27 2.06 20.56
N MET A 36 -10.24 1.22 20.75
CA MET A 36 -9.36 1.34 21.92
C MET A 36 -8.38 2.50 21.80
N HIS A 37 -7.97 2.90 20.60
CA HIS A 37 -7.00 3.98 20.40
C HIS A 37 -7.56 5.29 20.95
N ALA A 38 -8.82 5.60 20.60
CA ALA A 38 -9.51 6.80 21.04
C ALA A 38 -9.78 6.76 22.56
N LEU A 39 -10.22 5.62 23.10
CA LEU A 39 -10.53 5.50 24.53
C LEU A 39 -9.28 5.57 25.42
N THR A 40 -8.20 4.88 25.04
CA THR A 40 -6.94 4.87 25.80
C THR A 40 -6.20 6.20 25.67
N GLY A 41 -6.25 6.85 24.49
CA GLY A 41 -5.80 8.21 24.29
C GLY A 41 -6.58 9.22 25.16
N LEU A 42 -7.92 9.14 25.14
CA LEU A 42 -8.77 9.98 25.99
C LEU A 42 -8.47 9.76 27.49
N THR A 43 -8.28 8.51 27.90
CA THR A 43 -7.91 8.15 29.28
C THR A 43 -6.57 8.77 29.68
N MET A 44 -5.58 8.74 28.78
CA MET A 44 -4.30 9.40 28.98
C MET A 44 -4.48 10.92 29.17
N PHE A 45 -5.22 11.58 28.27
CA PHE A 45 -5.42 13.03 28.34
C PHE A 45 -6.17 13.47 29.59
N ILE A 46 -7.23 12.76 29.97
CA ILE A 46 -7.96 13.01 31.23
C ILE A 46 -7.01 12.85 32.43
N GLY A 47 -6.16 11.82 32.40
CA GLY A 47 -5.10 11.63 33.39
C GLY A 47 -4.15 12.82 33.50
N LEU A 48 -3.67 13.33 32.36
CA LEU A 48 -2.77 14.49 32.31
C LEU A 48 -3.45 15.77 32.81
N ILE A 49 -4.75 15.95 32.55
CA ILE A 49 -5.53 17.09 33.06
C ILE A 49 -5.59 17.05 34.59
N PHE A 50 -5.96 15.92 35.19
CA PHE A 50 -6.00 15.81 36.65
C PHE A 50 -4.62 15.89 37.29
N LEU A 51 -3.61 15.32 36.64
CA LEU A 51 -2.23 15.39 37.11
C LEU A 51 -1.72 16.84 37.12
N SER A 52 -1.90 17.56 36.02
CA SER A 52 -1.48 18.96 35.89
C SER A 52 -2.23 19.88 36.86
N ALA A 53 -3.57 19.74 36.97
CA ALA A 53 -4.37 20.47 37.93
C ALA A 53 -3.93 20.19 39.38
N GLY A 54 -3.68 18.92 39.71
CA GLY A 54 -3.21 18.51 41.03
C GLY A 54 -1.85 19.13 41.39
N ILE A 55 -0.90 19.12 40.45
CA ILE A 55 0.43 19.72 40.61
C ILE A 55 0.32 21.24 40.79
N LEU A 56 -0.51 21.93 40.00
CA LEU A 56 -0.62 23.39 40.03
C LEU A 56 -1.25 23.92 41.32
N ASP A 57 -2.29 23.24 41.83
CA ASP A 57 -3.03 23.75 42.98
C ASP A 57 -2.45 23.23 44.32
N GLY A 58 -1.85 22.04 44.37
CA GLY A 58 -1.36 21.44 45.63
C GLY A 58 0.15 21.18 45.70
N GLY A 59 0.88 21.33 44.60
CA GLY A 59 2.28 20.95 44.49
C GLY A 59 2.52 19.43 44.56
N VAL A 60 3.78 19.02 44.42
CA VAL A 60 4.18 17.61 44.53
C VAL A 60 4.38 17.22 45.98
N SER A 61 3.69 16.20 46.45
CA SER A 61 3.85 15.75 47.83
C SER A 61 5.14 14.97 48.08
N THR A 62 5.66 15.16 49.27
CA THR A 62 6.93 14.61 49.73
C THR A 62 6.78 13.38 50.65
N SER A 63 5.57 12.89 50.89
CA SER A 63 5.33 11.73 51.77
C SER A 63 5.97 10.44 51.23
N ASN A 64 6.28 9.49 52.10
CA ASN A 64 6.88 8.22 51.66
C ASN A 64 5.91 7.38 50.82
N ARG A 65 4.60 7.44 51.12
CA ARG A 65 3.54 6.77 50.36
C ARG A 65 3.41 7.35 48.95
N ALA A 66 3.50 8.67 48.84
CA ALA A 66 3.53 9.40 47.57
C ALA A 66 4.70 8.97 46.70
N LYS A 67 5.90 8.95 47.26
CA LYS A 67 7.13 8.54 46.56
C LYS A 67 7.04 7.11 46.07
N ALA A 68 6.61 6.19 46.93
CA ALA A 68 6.43 4.79 46.56
C ALA A 68 5.42 4.61 45.41
N THR A 69 4.30 5.32 45.47
CA THR A 69 3.27 5.23 44.41
C THR A 69 3.74 5.84 43.10
N THR A 70 4.44 6.97 43.16
CA THR A 70 5.06 7.61 41.99
C THR A 70 6.07 6.68 41.32
N LEU A 71 6.89 5.98 42.11
CA LEU A 71 7.84 4.99 41.58
C LEU A 71 7.15 3.85 40.84
N VAL A 72 6.06 3.30 41.39
CA VAL A 72 5.29 2.24 40.71
C VAL A 72 4.77 2.73 39.36
N ILE A 73 4.22 3.94 39.31
CA ILE A 73 3.67 4.53 38.08
C ILE A 73 4.75 4.78 37.04
N ILE A 74 5.90 5.35 37.44
CA ILE A 74 7.04 5.55 36.55
C ILE A 74 7.54 4.21 36.00
N SER A 75 7.63 3.16 36.84
CA SER A 75 8.05 1.84 36.39
C SER A 75 7.09 1.25 35.35
N ILE A 76 5.77 1.43 35.52
CA ILE A 76 4.77 1.02 34.52
C ILE A 76 4.98 1.77 33.22
N VAL A 77 5.05 3.11 33.26
CA VAL A 77 5.22 3.96 32.08
C VAL A 77 6.52 3.61 31.35
N LEU A 78 7.63 3.46 32.06
CA LEU A 78 8.93 3.10 31.45
C LEU A 78 8.91 1.69 30.84
N SER A 79 8.22 0.73 31.47
CA SER A 79 8.09 -0.62 30.92
C SER A 79 7.33 -0.61 29.59
N PHE A 80 6.20 0.08 29.53
CA PHE A 80 5.43 0.23 28.29
C PHE A 80 6.17 1.07 27.24
N ALA A 81 6.83 2.17 27.65
CA ALA A 81 7.64 2.96 26.72
C ALA A 81 8.79 2.14 26.11
N THR A 82 9.46 1.32 26.92
CA THR A 82 10.52 0.42 26.42
C THR A 82 9.94 -0.61 25.47
N PHE A 83 8.82 -1.25 25.85
CA PHE A 83 8.13 -2.21 24.99
C PHE A 83 7.75 -1.59 23.63
N GLY A 84 7.14 -0.40 23.65
CA GLY A 84 6.75 0.35 22.47
C GLY A 84 7.92 0.84 21.62
N LEU A 85 9.12 1.00 22.19
CA LEU A 85 10.34 1.28 21.43
C LEU A 85 10.92 0.01 20.79
N THR A 86 10.83 -1.14 21.46
CA THR A 86 11.42 -2.40 20.98
C THR A 86 10.56 -3.17 19.99
N MET A 87 9.24 -3.03 20.06
CA MET A 87 8.27 -3.83 19.29
C MET A 87 7.62 -3.05 18.15
N ASN A 88 8.15 -1.88 17.81
CA ASN A 88 7.57 -0.98 16.81
C ASN A 88 8.45 -0.95 15.56
N SER A 89 7.82 -1.05 14.40
CA SER A 89 8.46 -0.99 13.07
C SER A 89 8.58 0.44 12.51
N SER A 90 7.93 1.43 13.14
CA SER A 90 7.91 2.81 12.62
C SER A 90 9.21 3.56 12.92
N ASN A 91 9.87 3.99 11.83
CA ASN A 91 11.07 4.84 11.88
C ASN A 91 10.86 6.19 12.61
N TYR A 92 9.62 6.66 12.74
CA TYR A 92 9.30 7.93 13.41
C TYR A 92 9.37 7.85 14.94
N THR A 93 9.31 6.65 15.50
CA THR A 93 9.16 6.44 16.95
C THR A 93 10.41 6.83 17.72
N ILE A 94 11.58 6.49 17.20
CA ILE A 94 12.87 6.85 17.79
C ILE A 94 13.04 8.38 17.79
N THR A 95 12.68 9.02 16.67
CA THR A 95 12.72 10.48 16.54
C THR A 95 11.81 11.17 17.55
N LEU A 96 10.56 10.71 17.67
CA LEU A 96 9.61 11.26 18.63
C LEU A 96 10.08 11.05 20.09
N ALA A 97 10.59 9.87 20.42
CA ALA A 97 11.14 9.59 21.74
C ALA A 97 12.35 10.49 22.07
N GLY A 98 13.24 10.71 21.09
CA GLY A 98 14.35 11.65 21.20
C GLY A 98 13.90 13.08 21.50
N LEU A 99 12.87 13.57 20.80
CA LEU A 99 12.30 14.90 21.01
C LEU A 99 11.65 15.05 22.40
N LEU A 100 10.89 14.03 22.83
CA LEU A 100 10.29 14.03 24.16
C LEU A 100 11.35 14.02 25.27
N MET A 101 12.43 13.24 25.11
CA MET A 101 13.57 13.26 26.04
C MET A 101 14.26 14.63 26.06
N ALA A 102 14.45 15.25 24.89
CA ALA A 102 15.05 16.58 24.79
C ALA A 102 14.24 17.67 25.52
N ILE A 103 12.93 17.48 25.71
CA ILE A 103 12.08 18.37 26.52
C ILE A 103 12.09 17.94 28.00
N ALA A 104 11.99 16.64 28.26
CA ALA A 104 11.83 16.09 29.61
C ALA A 104 13.07 16.31 30.49
N PHE A 105 14.27 16.03 29.99
CA PHE A 105 15.51 16.17 30.76
C PHE A 105 15.74 17.60 31.29
N PRO A 106 15.67 18.64 30.43
CA PRO A 106 15.71 20.04 30.87
C PRO A 106 14.67 20.36 31.94
N SER A 107 13.44 19.93 31.72
CA SER A 107 12.32 20.21 32.61
C SER A 107 12.54 19.63 34.01
N ILE A 108 13.06 18.40 34.10
CA ILE A 108 13.39 17.73 35.36
C ILE A 108 14.54 18.45 36.07
N ILE A 109 15.61 18.79 35.36
CA ILE A 109 16.78 19.48 35.92
C ILE A 109 16.37 20.85 36.48
N ILE A 110 15.63 21.64 35.70
CA ILE A 110 15.17 22.97 36.10
C ILE A 110 14.27 22.87 37.34
N SER A 111 13.32 21.92 37.33
CA SER A 111 12.42 21.69 38.46
C SER A 111 13.18 21.31 39.74
N TYR A 112 14.16 20.41 39.63
CA TYR A 112 15.01 20.01 40.76
C TYR A 112 15.83 21.18 41.31
N LEU A 113 16.41 22.00 40.43
CA LEU A 113 17.22 23.16 40.81
C LEU A 113 16.38 24.21 41.54
N ILE A 114 15.17 24.49 41.06
CA ILE A 114 14.23 25.40 41.74
C ILE A 114 13.93 24.89 43.16
N MET A 115 13.75 23.58 43.34
CA MET A 115 13.42 23.00 44.64
C MET A 115 14.58 22.94 45.63
N LYS A 116 15.81 22.63 45.17
CA LYS A 116 16.94 22.32 46.05
C LYS A 116 18.03 23.37 46.08
N MET A 117 18.20 24.12 44.99
CA MET A 117 19.28 25.09 44.83
C MET A 117 18.79 26.34 44.08
N PRO A 118 17.85 27.11 44.66
CA PRO A 118 17.13 28.17 43.94
C PRO A 118 18.06 29.27 43.41
N GLN A 119 19.18 29.54 44.10
CA GLN A 119 20.22 30.47 43.65
C GLN A 119 20.82 30.13 42.28
N TYR A 120 20.80 28.85 41.89
CA TYR A 120 21.31 28.37 40.60
C TYR A 120 20.21 28.14 39.56
N ALA A 121 18.93 28.23 39.94
CA ALA A 121 17.81 27.95 39.04
C ALA A 121 17.80 28.85 37.81
N LYS A 122 18.03 30.17 37.99
CA LYS A 122 18.08 31.13 36.88
C LYS A 122 19.28 30.91 35.95
N PRO A 123 20.55 30.88 36.43
CA PRO A 123 21.69 30.72 35.54
C PRO A 123 21.73 29.35 34.88
N VAL A 124 21.54 28.26 35.63
CA VAL A 124 21.61 26.90 35.07
C VAL A 124 20.38 26.58 34.22
N GLY A 125 19.19 27.03 34.63
CA GLY A 125 17.98 26.83 33.83
C GLY A 125 18.01 27.56 32.49
N THR A 126 18.61 28.75 32.44
CA THR A 126 18.81 29.47 31.16
C THR A 126 19.75 28.69 30.24
N ILE A 127 20.87 28.16 30.77
CA ILE A 127 21.84 27.36 29.99
C ILE A 127 21.17 26.09 29.45
N VAL A 128 20.48 25.35 30.31
CA VAL A 128 19.83 24.08 29.96
C VAL A 128 18.68 24.30 28.97
N GLY A 129 17.89 25.37 29.14
CA GLY A 129 16.84 25.75 28.20
C GLY A 129 17.38 26.14 26.83
N LEU A 130 18.44 26.95 26.78
CA LEU A 130 19.10 27.32 25.52
C LEU A 130 19.75 26.11 24.84
N ALA A 131 20.36 25.20 25.60
CA ALA A 131 20.95 23.98 25.06
C ALA A 131 19.87 23.06 24.46
N ALA A 132 18.73 22.90 25.14
CA ALA A 132 17.60 22.13 24.62
C ALA A 132 17.00 22.75 23.36
N ALA A 133 16.77 24.07 23.37
CA ALA A 133 16.28 24.80 22.20
C ALA A 133 17.25 24.68 21.02
N THR A 134 18.55 24.81 21.26
CA THR A 134 19.59 24.63 20.24
C THR A 134 19.62 23.20 19.72
N GLY A 135 19.50 22.19 20.59
CA GLY A 135 19.43 20.79 20.19
C GLY A 135 18.22 20.49 19.31
N ILE A 136 17.04 21.01 19.67
CA ILE A 136 15.81 20.89 18.87
C ILE A 136 15.96 21.63 17.54
N ILE A 137 16.47 22.87 17.55
CA ILE A 137 16.70 23.66 16.32
C ILE A 137 17.71 22.96 15.40
N MET A 138 18.82 22.46 15.94
CA MET A 138 19.79 21.70 15.15
C MET A 138 19.18 20.42 14.60
N TRP A 139 18.35 19.73 15.37
CA TRP A 139 17.63 18.56 14.86
C TRP A 139 16.66 18.92 13.74
N PHE A 140 15.90 20.02 13.83
CA PHE A 140 15.03 20.45 12.73
C PHE A 140 15.82 21.01 11.54
N ALA A 141 16.95 21.69 11.77
CA ALA A 141 17.76 22.28 10.72
C ALA A 141 18.65 21.26 9.99
N PHE A 142 19.15 20.24 10.69
CA PHE A 142 20.06 19.22 10.16
C PHE A 142 19.43 17.82 10.07
N GLY A 143 18.27 17.58 10.69
CA GLY A 143 17.54 16.31 10.60
C GLY A 143 16.46 16.29 9.51
N LEU A 144 15.88 17.44 9.13
CA LEU A 144 15.14 17.58 7.86
C LEU A 144 16.08 17.71 6.64
N VAL A 145 17.31 18.15 6.89
CA VAL A 145 18.36 18.37 5.88
C VAL A 145 19.56 17.50 6.22
N SER A 146 19.32 16.25 6.66
CA SER A 146 20.40 15.30 6.85
C SER A 146 21.13 15.20 5.52
N PRO A 147 22.45 15.50 5.47
CA PRO A 147 23.20 15.23 4.28
C PRO A 147 23.38 13.72 4.22
N ASP A 148 22.51 13.04 3.48
CA ASP A 148 22.71 11.65 3.08
C ASP A 148 23.94 11.47 2.15
N THR A 149 24.87 12.45 2.11
CA THR A 149 25.78 12.64 0.98
C THR A 149 27.23 12.98 1.34
N TYR A 150 27.72 12.71 2.55
CA TYR A 150 29.16 12.94 2.86
C TYR A 150 29.97 11.73 3.32
N MET A 151 29.39 10.53 3.29
CA MET A 151 30.17 9.31 3.54
C MET A 151 30.13 8.47 2.27
N ILE A 152 31.16 8.69 1.44
CA ILE A 152 31.48 8.00 0.18
C ILE A 152 30.66 8.56 -1.00
N ASN A 153 31.33 9.29 -1.88
CA ASN A 153 30.96 9.26 -3.29
C ASN A 153 31.11 7.80 -3.72
N GLU A 154 30.06 7.00 -3.58
CA GLU A 154 29.84 5.97 -4.57
C GLU A 154 29.89 6.70 -5.91
N PRO A 155 30.60 6.17 -6.92
CA PRO A 155 30.49 6.75 -8.24
C PRO A 155 29.00 6.92 -8.50
N VAL A 156 28.60 8.13 -8.91
CA VAL A 156 27.32 8.33 -9.58
C VAL A 156 27.42 7.45 -10.83
N ILE A 157 27.13 6.18 -10.64
CA ILE A 157 26.30 5.46 -11.57
C ILE A 157 25.06 6.34 -11.53
N GLU A 158 24.89 7.17 -12.56
CA GLU A 158 23.54 7.42 -13.02
C GLU A 158 22.98 6.00 -13.09
N GLU A 159 22.24 5.57 -12.06
CA GLU A 159 21.29 4.50 -12.30
C GLU A 159 20.60 5.01 -13.55
N PRO A 160 20.70 4.26 -14.66
CA PRO A 160 19.82 4.57 -15.77
C PRO A 160 18.47 4.76 -15.09
N LYS A 161 17.68 5.75 -15.51
CA LYS A 161 16.24 5.50 -15.47
C LYS A 161 16.14 4.10 -16.06
N GLU A 162 15.94 3.11 -15.20
CA GLU A 162 15.63 1.79 -15.62
C GLU A 162 14.26 2.08 -16.20
N GLU A 163 14.25 2.40 -17.50
CA GLU A 163 13.18 1.99 -18.37
C GLU A 163 13.12 0.50 -18.07
N ALA A 164 12.34 0.19 -17.03
CA ALA A 164 12.10 -1.16 -16.59
C ALA A 164 11.72 -1.85 -17.88
N VAL A 165 12.59 -2.75 -18.35
CA VAL A 165 12.34 -3.49 -19.56
C VAL A 165 11.07 -4.26 -19.25
N THR A 166 9.94 -3.71 -19.70
CA THR A 166 8.61 -4.17 -19.31
C THR A 166 8.50 -5.58 -19.83
N SER A 167 8.60 -6.58 -18.96
CA SER A 167 8.53 -7.97 -19.41
C SER A 167 7.10 -8.39 -19.75
N GLY A 168 6.10 -7.57 -19.44
CA GLY A 168 4.69 -7.83 -19.72
C GLY A 168 3.94 -6.64 -20.33
N PRO A 169 2.68 -6.85 -20.78
CA PRO A 169 1.87 -5.81 -21.39
C PRO A 169 1.54 -4.67 -20.41
N ILE A 170 1.41 -3.45 -20.94
CA ILE A 170 1.07 -2.26 -20.15
C ILE A 170 -0.44 -2.19 -19.94
N PHE A 171 -0.87 -2.01 -18.69
CA PHE A 171 -2.23 -1.67 -18.30
C PHE A 171 -2.27 -0.20 -17.85
N PRO A 172 -2.87 0.73 -18.63
CA PRO A 172 -2.86 2.15 -18.30
C PRO A 172 -3.93 2.51 -17.27
N ILE A 173 -3.58 3.38 -16.32
CA ILE A 173 -4.50 4.07 -15.41
C ILE A 173 -4.20 5.57 -15.47
N THR A 174 -5.23 6.40 -15.44
CA THR A 174 -5.08 7.86 -15.49
C THR A 174 -5.50 8.47 -14.16
N ILE A 175 -4.66 9.33 -13.58
CA ILE A 175 -5.08 10.26 -12.53
C ILE A 175 -5.74 11.43 -13.25
N LEU A 176 -7.04 11.60 -13.04
CA LEU A 176 -7.88 12.51 -13.80
C LEU A 176 -7.63 13.97 -13.44
N GLU A 177 -7.90 14.87 -14.40
CA GLU A 177 -7.89 16.31 -14.14
C GLU A 177 -8.91 16.69 -13.06
N LYS A 178 -8.49 17.57 -12.13
CA LYS A 178 -9.28 18.07 -11.00
C LYS A 178 -9.59 17.02 -9.95
N SER A 179 -8.77 15.98 -9.85
CA SER A 179 -8.87 14.93 -8.83
C SER A 179 -8.48 15.45 -7.43
N ASP A 180 -7.74 16.57 -7.38
CA ASP A 180 -7.44 17.34 -6.17
C ASP A 180 -8.68 17.97 -5.52
N ILE A 181 -9.83 17.98 -6.19
CA ILE A 181 -11.09 18.49 -5.63
C ILE A 181 -11.91 17.32 -5.09
N GLN A 182 -12.12 17.29 -3.77
CA GLN A 182 -12.92 16.26 -3.12
C GLN A 182 -14.31 16.09 -3.74
N GLY A 183 -14.63 14.86 -4.12
CA GLY A 183 -15.92 14.48 -4.73
C GLY A 183 -15.90 14.44 -6.27
N ASN A 184 -14.81 14.89 -6.91
CA ASN A 184 -14.59 14.62 -8.34
C ASN A 184 -14.07 13.19 -8.54
N PRO A 185 -14.25 12.61 -9.75
CA PRO A 185 -13.55 11.41 -10.16
C PRO A 185 -12.03 11.60 -10.09
N ASP A 186 -11.31 10.57 -9.65
CA ASP A 186 -9.89 10.62 -9.31
C ASP A 186 -9.03 9.73 -10.21
N TYR A 187 -9.38 8.45 -10.37
CA TYR A 187 -8.68 7.48 -11.19
C TYR A 187 -9.59 6.90 -12.28
N ASP A 188 -9.03 6.64 -13.45
CA ASP A 188 -9.72 5.91 -14.53
C ASP A 188 -8.84 4.76 -15.05
N PRO A 189 -9.29 3.49 -14.94
CA PRO A 189 -10.49 3.06 -14.21
C PRO A 189 -10.33 3.18 -12.69
N ASP A 190 -11.46 3.39 -11.99
CA ASP A 190 -11.54 3.42 -10.51
C ASP A 190 -11.35 2.03 -9.88
N VAL A 191 -11.75 0.98 -10.60
CA VAL A 191 -11.46 -0.42 -10.26
C VAL A 191 -10.75 -1.08 -11.45
N ALA A 192 -9.47 -1.40 -11.28
CA ALA A 192 -8.63 -1.97 -12.31
C ALA A 192 -8.46 -3.48 -12.09
N HIS A 193 -8.94 -4.29 -13.04
CA HIS A 193 -8.67 -5.73 -13.08
C HIS A 193 -7.44 -5.99 -13.95
N VAL A 194 -6.35 -6.45 -13.35
CA VAL A 194 -5.06 -6.57 -14.03
C VAL A 194 -4.52 -7.99 -13.86
N PRO A 195 -4.24 -8.71 -14.96
CA PRO A 195 -3.63 -10.03 -14.85
C PRO A 195 -2.19 -9.93 -14.34
N LYS A 196 -1.81 -10.83 -13.45
CA LYS A 196 -0.46 -10.94 -12.91
C LYS A 196 0.59 -11.06 -14.03
N GLY A 197 1.67 -10.30 -13.88
CA GLY A 197 2.73 -10.18 -14.89
C GLY A 197 2.57 -9.01 -15.86
N HIS A 198 1.48 -8.24 -15.78
CA HIS A 198 1.36 -6.95 -16.46
C HIS A 198 2.13 -5.85 -15.71
N VAL A 199 2.40 -4.76 -16.41
CA VAL A 199 2.90 -3.52 -15.82
C VAL A 199 1.74 -2.52 -15.78
N VAL A 200 1.30 -2.13 -14.58
CA VAL A 200 0.32 -1.06 -14.42
C VAL A 200 1.05 0.27 -14.54
N GLU A 201 0.58 1.17 -15.41
CA GLU A 201 1.17 2.49 -15.60
C GLU A 201 0.16 3.58 -15.29
N TRP A 202 0.38 4.31 -14.20
CA TRP A 202 -0.38 5.51 -13.88
C TRP A 202 0.22 6.71 -14.60
N THR A 203 -0.63 7.52 -15.23
CA THR A 203 -0.25 8.83 -15.79
C THR A 203 -0.97 9.93 -15.02
N ASN A 204 -0.25 10.93 -14.52
CA ASN A 204 -0.87 12.08 -13.89
C ASN A 204 -1.34 13.09 -14.94
N ALA A 205 -2.65 13.14 -15.23
CA ALA A 205 -3.23 14.15 -16.11
C ALA A 205 -3.64 15.43 -15.36
N ASP A 206 -3.65 15.42 -14.02
CA ASP A 206 -3.89 16.60 -13.21
C ASP A 206 -2.72 17.59 -13.28
N ALA A 207 -3.00 18.87 -13.05
CA ALA A 207 -1.98 19.89 -12.88
C ALA A 207 -1.32 19.82 -11.48
N THR A 208 -1.99 19.18 -10.53
CA THR A 208 -1.56 19.02 -9.13
C THR A 208 -0.68 17.77 -8.98
N VAL A 209 0.16 17.76 -7.95
CA VAL A 209 0.98 16.60 -7.61
C VAL A 209 0.14 15.53 -6.89
N HIS A 210 0.34 14.26 -7.27
CA HIS A 210 -0.39 13.13 -6.70
C HIS A 210 0.55 11.99 -6.31
N THR A 211 -0.01 10.99 -5.63
CA THR A 211 0.66 9.72 -5.35
C THR A 211 -0.31 8.58 -5.64
N VAL A 212 0.26 7.39 -5.80
CA VAL A 212 -0.41 6.09 -5.88
C VAL A 212 0.29 5.23 -4.84
N THR A 213 -0.40 5.02 -3.72
CA THR A 213 0.20 4.40 -2.53
C THR A 213 -0.76 3.38 -1.94
N SER A 214 -0.29 2.17 -1.66
CA SER A 214 -1.12 1.13 -1.03
C SER A 214 -1.69 1.61 0.31
N SER A 215 -3.01 1.48 0.48
CA SER A 215 -3.74 2.08 1.60
C SER A 215 -3.57 1.31 2.90
N ALA A 216 -3.65 -0.02 2.83
CA ALA A 216 -3.69 -0.91 4.00
C ALA A 216 -2.42 -0.84 4.86
N ASP A 217 -1.29 -0.50 4.24
CA ASP A 217 0.03 -0.51 4.85
C ASP A 217 0.81 0.79 4.58
N PHE A 218 0.11 1.85 4.18
CA PHE A 218 0.69 3.18 3.97
C PHE A 218 1.91 3.21 3.02
N GLY A 219 1.89 2.34 2.01
CA GLY A 219 2.90 2.33 0.94
C GLY A 219 3.99 1.29 1.09
N ASP A 220 3.92 0.42 2.09
CA ASP A 220 4.88 -0.68 2.23
C ASP A 220 4.80 -1.68 1.05
N THR A 221 3.59 -1.97 0.54
CA THR A 221 3.41 -2.83 -0.65
C THR A 221 3.84 -2.09 -1.92
N PHE A 222 3.34 -0.88 -2.15
CA PHE A 222 3.82 -0.01 -3.24
C PHE A 222 3.59 1.46 -2.95
N ASN A 223 4.54 2.30 -3.37
CA ASN A 223 4.45 3.74 -3.23
C ASN A 223 5.12 4.42 -4.43
N SER A 224 4.36 5.23 -5.17
CA SER A 224 4.88 5.99 -6.30
C SER A 224 5.79 7.16 -5.90
N ASN A 225 5.81 7.54 -4.63
CA ASN A 225 6.19 8.88 -4.20
C ASN A 225 5.36 9.94 -4.95
N MET A 226 5.90 11.15 -5.10
CA MET A 226 5.25 12.25 -5.81
C MET A 226 5.31 12.04 -7.33
N ILE A 227 4.16 12.11 -7.98
CA ILE A 227 4.00 12.10 -9.43
C ILE A 227 3.58 13.52 -9.85
N ASN A 228 4.46 14.25 -10.53
CA ASN A 228 4.13 15.59 -11.03
C ASN A 228 3.21 15.51 -12.26
N ALA A 229 2.65 16.65 -12.67
CA ALA A 229 1.80 16.74 -13.84
C ALA A 229 2.50 16.18 -15.10
N GLY A 230 1.83 15.26 -15.80
CA GLY A 230 2.32 14.57 -16.99
C GLY A 230 3.33 13.45 -16.72
N GLU A 231 3.76 13.24 -15.48
CA GLU A 231 4.64 12.14 -15.11
C GLU A 231 3.89 10.82 -14.99
N LYS A 232 4.67 9.73 -15.01
CA LYS A 232 4.18 8.37 -14.97
C LYS A 232 4.84 7.58 -13.86
N PHE A 233 4.08 6.65 -13.30
CA PHE A 233 4.55 5.64 -12.36
C PHE A 233 4.18 4.25 -12.87
N SER A 234 5.12 3.30 -12.79
CA SER A 234 4.91 1.93 -13.26
C SER A 234 5.06 0.94 -12.11
N LEU A 235 4.15 -0.05 -12.04
CA LEU A 235 4.17 -1.14 -11.07
C LEU A 235 4.13 -2.49 -11.80
N ASP A 236 5.15 -3.31 -11.57
CA ASP A 236 5.21 -4.68 -12.09
C ASP A 236 4.42 -5.63 -11.17
N THR A 237 3.30 -6.12 -11.68
CA THR A 237 2.38 -7.00 -10.94
C THR A 237 2.92 -8.40 -10.73
N SER A 238 4.00 -8.82 -11.41
CA SER A 238 4.61 -10.13 -11.18
C SER A 238 5.16 -10.30 -9.76
N LYS A 239 5.43 -9.18 -9.09
CA LYS A 239 5.94 -9.09 -7.72
C LYS A 239 4.83 -9.03 -6.66
N LEU A 240 3.57 -8.99 -7.09
CA LEU A 240 2.41 -8.93 -6.21
C LEU A 240 1.71 -10.30 -6.14
N ASP A 241 1.11 -10.56 -4.99
CA ASP A 241 0.18 -11.67 -4.86
C ASP A 241 -1.12 -11.35 -5.60
N SER A 242 -1.85 -12.39 -6.01
CA SER A 242 -3.21 -12.18 -6.53
C SER A 242 -4.12 -11.72 -5.41
N GLY A 243 -4.95 -10.71 -5.65
CA GLY A 243 -5.84 -10.16 -4.64
C GLY A 243 -6.24 -8.72 -4.93
N GLU A 244 -6.96 -8.13 -3.98
CA GLU A 244 -7.42 -6.75 -4.05
C GLU A 244 -6.47 -5.84 -3.25
N TYR A 245 -6.05 -4.75 -3.89
CA TYR A 245 -5.19 -3.72 -3.33
C TYR A 245 -5.91 -2.38 -3.44
N GLU A 246 -6.41 -1.88 -2.31
CA GLU A 246 -6.86 -0.49 -2.22
C GLU A 246 -5.62 0.42 -2.19
N TYR A 247 -5.66 1.50 -2.96
CA TYR A 247 -4.62 2.53 -2.97
C TYR A 247 -5.21 3.92 -2.89
N MET A 248 -4.43 4.85 -2.34
CA MET A 248 -4.82 6.23 -2.14
C MET A 248 -3.75 7.22 -2.59
N CYS A 249 -4.15 8.48 -2.74
CA CYS A 249 -3.23 9.61 -2.78
C CYS A 249 -2.94 10.11 -1.34
N ILE A 250 -1.68 10.14 -0.92
CA ILE A 250 -1.27 10.63 0.40
C ILE A 250 -1.56 12.14 0.55
N VAL A 251 -1.42 12.92 -0.52
CA VAL A 251 -1.63 14.38 -0.51
C VAL A 251 -3.13 14.71 -0.45
N HIS A 252 -3.96 13.88 -1.07
CA HIS A 252 -5.39 14.04 -1.22
C HIS A 252 -6.11 12.74 -0.77
N PRO A 253 -6.24 12.47 0.55
CA PRO A 253 -6.63 11.15 1.06
C PRO A 253 -8.04 10.66 0.71
N TRP A 254 -8.87 11.50 0.08
CA TRP A 254 -10.16 11.09 -0.47
C TRP A 254 -10.05 10.42 -1.84
N MET A 255 -8.91 10.54 -2.52
CA MET A 255 -8.66 9.85 -3.78
C MET A 255 -8.30 8.40 -3.46
N ILE A 256 -9.20 7.47 -3.76
CA ILE A 256 -9.09 6.05 -3.40
C ILE A 256 -9.61 5.22 -4.57
N ALA A 257 -8.83 4.23 -4.99
CA ALA A 257 -9.20 3.29 -6.04
C ALA A 257 -8.72 1.88 -5.70
N THR A 258 -9.19 0.90 -6.47
CA THR A 258 -8.90 -0.53 -6.24
C THR A 258 -8.16 -1.14 -7.42
N LEU A 259 -7.04 -1.80 -7.14
CA LEU A 259 -6.31 -2.63 -8.08
C LEU A 259 -6.54 -4.11 -7.73
N ILE A 260 -7.12 -4.88 -8.64
CA ILE A 260 -7.39 -6.30 -8.48
C ILE A 260 -6.40 -7.08 -9.35
N ILE A 261 -5.46 -7.78 -8.72
CA ILE A 261 -4.50 -8.63 -9.39
C ILE A 261 -5.10 -10.03 -9.54
N GLU A 262 -5.37 -10.41 -10.78
CA GLU A 262 -5.93 -11.72 -11.11
C GLU A 262 -4.80 -12.68 -11.52
N GLU A 263 -4.87 -13.94 -11.07
CA GLU A 263 -3.96 -14.96 -11.58
C GLU A 263 -4.13 -15.11 -13.10
N PRO A 264 -3.04 -15.35 -13.86
CA PRO A 264 -3.13 -15.53 -15.30
C PRO A 264 -4.05 -16.71 -15.58
N LYS A 265 -5.08 -16.49 -16.41
CA LYS A 265 -5.94 -17.59 -16.84
C LYS A 265 -5.12 -18.52 -17.73
N GLU A 266 -5.05 -19.80 -17.35
CA GLU A 266 -4.38 -20.82 -18.16
C GLU A 266 -4.88 -20.82 -19.60
N ASP A 267 -3.94 -20.97 -20.54
CA ASP A 267 -4.23 -21.05 -21.96
C ASP A 267 -5.16 -22.25 -22.23
N VAL A 268 -6.32 -22.00 -22.84
CA VAL A 268 -7.24 -23.06 -23.27
C VAL A 268 -6.79 -23.58 -24.63
N LYS A 269 -6.57 -24.89 -24.74
CA LYS A 269 -6.10 -25.51 -25.98
C LYS A 269 -7.26 -26.10 -26.78
N VAL A 270 -7.22 -25.87 -28.09
CA VAL A 270 -8.08 -26.51 -29.09
C VAL A 270 -7.19 -27.21 -30.12
N VAL A 271 -7.38 -28.50 -30.32
CA VAL A 271 -6.60 -29.27 -31.28
C VAL A 271 -7.40 -29.45 -32.56
N ILE A 272 -6.76 -29.26 -33.72
CA ILE A 272 -7.27 -29.71 -35.01
C ILE A 272 -6.77 -31.14 -35.20
N PRO A 273 -7.60 -32.18 -34.98
CA PRO A 273 -7.13 -33.55 -34.93
C PRO A 273 -6.78 -34.09 -36.32
N GLN A 274 -6.00 -35.17 -36.34
CA GLN A 274 -5.62 -35.82 -37.58
C GLN A 274 -6.85 -36.24 -38.42
N GLY A 275 -6.82 -35.92 -39.71
CA GLY A 275 -7.91 -36.20 -40.64
C GLY A 275 -9.01 -35.15 -40.65
N ALA A 276 -8.89 -34.03 -39.94
CA ALA A 276 -9.90 -32.95 -39.95
C ALA A 276 -10.12 -32.35 -41.35
N GLY A 277 -9.09 -32.39 -42.21
CA GLY A 277 -9.19 -32.00 -43.62
C GLY A 277 -10.01 -32.94 -44.51
N ILE A 278 -10.54 -34.04 -43.97
CA ILE A 278 -11.41 -34.97 -44.69
C ILE A 278 -12.77 -34.98 -44.00
N MET A 279 -13.82 -34.65 -44.74
CA MET A 279 -15.18 -34.65 -44.19
C MET A 279 -15.63 -36.09 -43.87
N SER A 280 -15.94 -36.35 -42.60
CA SER A 280 -16.51 -37.61 -42.11
C SER A 280 -17.64 -37.34 -41.13
N ASP A 281 -18.65 -38.21 -41.14
CA ASP A 281 -19.77 -38.10 -40.20
C ASP A 281 -19.32 -38.39 -38.77
N GLY A 282 -19.84 -37.61 -37.81
CA GLY A 282 -19.50 -37.72 -36.38
C GLY A 282 -18.06 -37.35 -35.98
N GLN A 283 -17.23 -36.86 -36.91
CA GLN A 283 -15.87 -36.43 -36.61
C GLN A 283 -15.82 -35.05 -35.94
N ILE A 284 -14.93 -34.92 -34.96
CA ILE A 284 -14.59 -33.63 -34.34
C ILE A 284 -13.49 -32.98 -35.18
N TYR A 285 -13.68 -31.71 -35.55
CA TYR A 285 -12.75 -30.95 -36.41
C TYR A 285 -11.92 -29.92 -35.65
N TYR A 286 -12.46 -29.42 -34.54
CA TYR A 286 -11.77 -28.66 -33.51
C TYR A 286 -12.11 -29.35 -32.20
N ASP A 287 -11.11 -29.72 -31.39
CA ASP A 287 -11.29 -30.46 -30.14
C ASP A 287 -10.74 -29.66 -28.94
N PRO A 288 -11.61 -29.11 -28.07
CA PRO A 288 -13.06 -29.20 -28.09
C PRO A 288 -13.69 -28.35 -29.20
N GLN A 289 -14.86 -28.75 -29.71
CA GLN A 289 -15.57 -28.00 -30.75
C GLN A 289 -16.18 -26.71 -30.21
N VAL A 290 -16.64 -26.77 -28.97
CA VAL A 290 -17.20 -25.64 -28.23
C VAL A 290 -16.41 -25.51 -26.94
N ILE A 291 -15.85 -24.33 -26.70
CA ILE A 291 -15.15 -23.99 -25.46
C ILE A 291 -15.89 -22.88 -24.74
N GLN A 292 -15.98 -23.00 -23.41
CA GLN A 292 -16.48 -21.96 -22.52
C GLN A 292 -15.29 -21.39 -21.76
N ILE A 293 -15.06 -20.09 -21.90
CA ILE A 293 -13.94 -19.38 -21.29
C ILE A 293 -14.44 -18.13 -20.60
N GLN A 294 -13.65 -17.59 -19.67
CA GLN A 294 -13.93 -16.28 -19.08
C GLN A 294 -13.29 -15.19 -19.93
N SER A 295 -13.84 -13.98 -19.91
CA SER A 295 -13.14 -12.82 -20.50
C SER A 295 -11.70 -12.70 -19.98
N GLY A 296 -10.75 -12.39 -20.85
CA GLY A 296 -9.30 -12.36 -20.60
C GLY A 296 -8.55 -13.67 -20.87
N THR A 297 -9.24 -14.77 -21.22
CA THR A 297 -8.59 -16.04 -21.55
C THR A 297 -7.98 -16.04 -22.96
N THR A 298 -6.77 -16.59 -23.08
CA THR A 298 -6.13 -16.89 -24.36
C THR A 298 -6.45 -18.31 -24.79
N VAL A 299 -6.85 -18.47 -26.05
CA VAL A 299 -7.09 -19.77 -26.68
C VAL A 299 -5.96 -20.06 -27.67
N VAL A 300 -5.46 -21.28 -27.63
CA VAL A 300 -4.38 -21.78 -28.49
C VAL A 300 -4.94 -22.90 -29.37
N TRP A 301 -4.96 -22.67 -30.68
CA TRP A 301 -5.28 -23.71 -31.64
C TRP A 301 -4.00 -24.37 -32.14
N GLU A 302 -3.93 -25.70 -32.06
CA GLU A 302 -2.80 -26.49 -32.54
C GLU A 302 -3.23 -27.37 -33.70
N ASN A 303 -2.50 -27.33 -34.81
CA ASN A 303 -2.78 -28.18 -35.96
C ASN A 303 -2.06 -29.53 -35.85
N ALA A 304 -2.73 -30.54 -35.31
CA ALA A 304 -2.24 -31.92 -35.28
C ALA A 304 -2.56 -32.71 -36.56
N ASP A 305 -3.27 -32.09 -37.51
CA ASP A 305 -3.52 -32.68 -38.83
C ASP A 305 -2.33 -32.47 -39.79
N SER A 306 -2.27 -33.31 -40.80
CA SER A 306 -1.33 -33.21 -41.92
C SER A 306 -1.73 -32.16 -42.96
N ALA A 307 -3.02 -31.79 -43.01
CA ALA A 307 -3.53 -30.74 -43.88
C ALA A 307 -3.27 -29.34 -43.28
N ILE A 308 -3.22 -28.33 -44.14
CA ILE A 308 -3.17 -26.92 -43.73
C ILE A 308 -4.59 -26.49 -43.32
N HIS A 309 -4.70 -25.74 -42.24
CA HIS A 309 -5.98 -25.26 -41.72
C HIS A 309 -5.95 -23.78 -41.37
N THR A 310 -7.12 -23.18 -41.18
CA THR A 310 -7.27 -21.85 -40.59
C THR A 310 -8.21 -21.90 -39.40
N VAL A 311 -8.18 -20.86 -38.58
CA VAL A 311 -9.12 -20.55 -37.51
C VAL A 311 -9.55 -19.11 -37.75
N THR A 312 -10.67 -18.94 -38.44
CA THR A 312 -11.14 -17.63 -38.91
C THR A 312 -12.51 -17.35 -38.34
N SER A 313 -12.68 -16.20 -37.69
CA SER A 313 -13.95 -15.82 -37.07
C SER A 313 -15.03 -15.58 -38.13
N GLY A 314 -16.25 -16.07 -37.89
CA GLY A 314 -17.37 -15.99 -38.82
C GLY A 314 -18.00 -17.36 -39.07
N SER A 315 -18.59 -17.54 -40.26
CA SER A 315 -19.20 -18.81 -40.62
C SER A 315 -19.02 -19.16 -42.09
N PRO A 316 -19.09 -20.45 -42.46
CA PRO A 316 -19.07 -20.87 -43.86
C PRO A 316 -20.17 -20.25 -44.72
N LYS A 317 -21.29 -19.82 -44.10
CA LYS A 317 -22.45 -19.26 -44.81
C LYS A 317 -22.31 -17.77 -45.08
N THR A 318 -21.73 -17.03 -44.14
CA THR A 318 -21.64 -15.56 -44.17
C THR A 318 -20.24 -15.05 -44.50
N GLY A 319 -19.24 -15.94 -44.52
CA GLY A 319 -17.83 -15.59 -44.64
C GLY A 319 -17.23 -15.14 -43.31
N ALA A 320 -15.98 -14.67 -43.38
CA ALA A 320 -15.26 -14.13 -42.25
C ALA A 320 -15.89 -12.81 -41.77
N ASP A 321 -15.96 -12.61 -40.45
CA ASP A 321 -16.51 -11.40 -39.83
C ASP A 321 -15.42 -10.40 -39.35
N GLY A 322 -14.14 -10.78 -39.49
CA GLY A 322 -12.99 -9.90 -39.26
C GLY A 322 -12.58 -9.70 -37.80
N LYS A 323 -13.13 -10.46 -36.85
CA LYS A 323 -12.72 -10.40 -35.43
C LYS A 323 -11.34 -11.01 -35.20
N PHE A 324 -11.04 -12.14 -35.83
CA PHE A 324 -9.70 -12.73 -35.87
C PHE A 324 -9.53 -13.67 -37.06
N ASP A 325 -8.28 -13.81 -37.53
CA ASP A 325 -7.90 -14.75 -38.57
C ASP A 325 -6.50 -15.28 -38.27
N SER A 326 -6.35 -16.60 -38.23
CA SER A 326 -5.05 -17.25 -38.02
C SER A 326 -4.14 -17.23 -39.23
N GLU A 327 -4.67 -16.83 -40.40
CA GLU A 327 -4.11 -17.18 -41.69
C GLU A 327 -3.92 -18.71 -41.79
N MET A 328 -2.86 -19.17 -42.47
CA MET A 328 -2.57 -20.59 -42.68
C MET A 328 -1.77 -21.19 -41.53
N ILE A 329 -2.35 -22.16 -40.84
CA ILE A 329 -1.69 -22.99 -39.83
C ILE A 329 -1.21 -24.27 -40.51
N SER A 330 0.11 -24.38 -40.73
CA SER A 330 0.74 -25.60 -41.24
C SER A 330 0.66 -26.74 -40.23
N ALA A 331 0.88 -27.99 -40.67
CA ALA A 331 0.95 -29.16 -39.79
C ALA A 331 1.98 -28.95 -38.66
N GLY A 332 1.58 -29.22 -37.42
CA GLY A 332 2.35 -28.94 -36.20
C GLY A 332 2.43 -27.46 -35.79
N GLY A 333 1.81 -26.55 -36.57
CA GLY A 333 1.75 -25.13 -36.26
C GLY A 333 0.69 -24.81 -35.20
N SER A 334 0.72 -23.57 -34.70
CA SER A 334 -0.30 -23.10 -33.76
C SER A 334 -0.66 -21.63 -34.00
N PHE A 335 -1.84 -21.25 -33.52
CA PHE A 335 -2.35 -19.88 -33.49
C PHE A 335 -2.87 -19.55 -32.10
N LYS A 336 -2.67 -18.31 -31.63
CA LYS A 336 -3.16 -17.84 -30.34
C LYS A 336 -4.02 -16.60 -30.51
N HIS A 337 -5.12 -16.52 -29.77
CA HIS A 337 -5.95 -15.33 -29.70
C HIS A 337 -6.52 -15.13 -28.28
N SER A 338 -6.49 -13.89 -27.80
CA SER A 338 -7.01 -13.51 -26.47
C SER A 338 -8.39 -12.89 -26.60
N PHE A 339 -9.34 -13.37 -25.79
CA PHE A 339 -10.72 -12.93 -25.82
C PHE A 339 -11.04 -12.04 -24.63
N ASN A 340 -11.17 -10.73 -24.85
CA ASN A 340 -11.32 -9.73 -23.77
C ASN A 340 -12.75 -9.17 -23.62
N ALA A 341 -13.71 -9.65 -24.39
CA ALA A 341 -15.09 -9.22 -24.32
C ALA A 341 -16.04 -10.42 -24.28
N PRO A 342 -17.07 -10.40 -23.40
CA PRO A 342 -18.05 -11.47 -23.33
C PRO A 342 -18.84 -11.57 -24.63
N GLY A 343 -19.23 -12.79 -24.97
CA GLY A 343 -20.01 -13.07 -26.17
C GLY A 343 -19.63 -14.38 -26.83
N LYS A 344 -20.55 -14.83 -27.70
CA LYS A 344 -20.38 -16.05 -28.49
C LYS A 344 -19.75 -15.73 -29.83
N ILE A 345 -18.64 -16.37 -30.14
CA ILE A 345 -17.88 -16.19 -31.37
C ILE A 345 -17.75 -17.53 -32.09
N ASP A 346 -18.42 -17.65 -33.22
CA ASP A 346 -18.27 -18.79 -34.11
C ASP A 346 -17.05 -18.56 -35.02
N TYR A 347 -16.38 -19.65 -35.37
CA TYR A 347 -15.23 -19.64 -36.28
C TYR A 347 -15.21 -20.90 -37.14
N PHE A 348 -14.49 -20.85 -38.26
CA PHE A 348 -14.42 -21.93 -39.22
C PHE A 348 -13.08 -21.99 -39.95
N CYS A 349 -12.81 -23.12 -40.61
CA CYS A 349 -11.68 -23.25 -41.53
C CYS A 349 -12.08 -22.76 -42.92
N MET A 350 -11.34 -21.80 -43.46
CA MET A 350 -11.61 -21.25 -44.81
C MET A 350 -11.35 -22.27 -45.93
N LEU A 351 -10.43 -23.21 -45.71
CA LEU A 351 -10.09 -24.27 -46.68
C LEU A 351 -11.07 -25.45 -46.61
N HIS A 352 -11.65 -25.69 -45.45
CA HIS A 352 -12.47 -26.85 -45.13
C HIS A 352 -13.78 -26.40 -44.46
N PRO A 353 -14.79 -25.96 -45.25
CA PRO A 353 -15.97 -25.26 -44.72
C PRO A 353 -16.89 -26.09 -43.79
N TRP A 354 -16.67 -27.39 -43.65
CA TRP A 354 -17.37 -28.24 -42.67
C TRP A 354 -16.78 -28.14 -41.26
N MET A 355 -15.55 -27.63 -41.12
CA MET A 355 -14.90 -27.44 -39.82
C MET A 355 -15.41 -26.16 -39.19
N VAL A 356 -16.23 -26.29 -38.14
CA VAL A 356 -16.80 -25.17 -37.38
C VAL A 356 -16.56 -25.38 -35.90
N GLY A 357 -16.26 -24.30 -35.20
CA GLY A 357 -16.12 -24.26 -33.75
C GLY A 357 -16.73 -23.00 -33.16
N THR A 358 -16.87 -22.99 -31.85
CA THR A 358 -17.44 -21.87 -31.09
C THR A 358 -16.60 -21.59 -29.86
N VAL A 359 -16.31 -20.32 -29.63
CA VAL A 359 -15.82 -19.80 -28.35
C VAL A 359 -16.96 -19.05 -27.67
N ASP A 360 -17.35 -19.48 -26.47
CA ASP A 360 -18.34 -18.82 -25.65
C ASP A 360 -17.62 -18.11 -24.48
N VAL A 361 -17.52 -16.79 -24.57
CA VAL A 361 -16.84 -15.95 -23.58
C VAL A 361 -17.87 -15.47 -22.56
N GLN A 362 -17.73 -15.91 -21.32
CA GLN A 362 -18.59 -15.53 -20.19
C GLN A 362 -18.12 -14.26 -19.49
#